data_AF-A0A4Z1IVX2-F1
#
_entry.id   AF-A0A4Z1IVX2-F1
#
_cell.length_a   1.000
_cell.length_b   1.000
_cell.length_c   1.000
_cell.angle_alpha   90.00
_cell.angle_beta   90.00
_cell.angle_gamma   90.00
#
_symmetry.space_group_name_H-M   'P 1'
#
loop_
_entity.id
_entity.type
_entity.pdbx_description
1 polymer ?
#
loop_
_entity_poly.entity_id
_entity_poly.type
_entity_poly.pdbx_seq_one_letter_code
_entity_poly.pdbx_strand_id
1 'polypeptide(L)'
;MYNHYIPLPKRILSPCELDIPWHKLKNRLYFMLIEVQLIIIIISLFLVGYPDATRKALWEEGGQHGFNSDPKMRIYFYANYLQPPEIPFIWSRRQLIALATSISTRTEVYLLSCVLLFWVMSCIGQRSPDYSDPDHPSRVPWYLNHSCSIASRQTRAACYVAQNSYALTVVFM
;
A
#
# COMPACT_ATOMS: atom_id res chain seq x y z
N MET A 1 55.04 -49.03 48.61
CA MET A 1 54.85 -48.16 47.43
C MET A 1 53.39 -48.21 47.04
N TYR A 2 52.60 -47.19 47.40
CA TYR A 2 51.20 -47.09 47.02
C TYR A 2 51.11 -46.36 45.67
N ASN A 3 50.56 -47.01 44.65
CA ASN A 3 50.28 -46.37 43.36
C ASN A 3 49.06 -45.47 43.50
N HIS A 4 49.27 -44.16 43.45
CA HIS A 4 48.21 -43.17 43.31
C HIS A 4 47.69 -43.20 41.86
N TYR A 5 46.56 -43.87 41.63
CA TYR A 5 45.80 -43.67 40.41
C TYR A 5 45.01 -42.37 40.52
N ILE A 6 45.41 -41.36 39.74
CA ILE A 6 44.65 -40.12 39.54
C ILE A 6 43.77 -40.35 38.31
N PRO A 7 42.43 -40.43 38.44
CA PRO A 7 41.58 -40.51 37.26
C PRO A 7 41.53 -39.13 36.59
N LEU A 8 41.98 -39.07 35.34
CA LEU A 8 41.78 -37.89 34.50
C LEU A 8 40.28 -37.66 34.29
N PRO A 9 39.78 -36.42 34.41
CA PRO A 9 38.38 -36.14 34.19
C PRO A 9 38.06 -36.43 32.73
N LYS A 10 37.08 -37.31 32.48
CA LYS A 10 36.48 -37.50 31.15
C LYS A 10 35.73 -36.22 30.80
N ARG A 11 36.43 -35.21 30.28
CA ARG A 11 35.79 -34.11 29.57
C ARG A 11 35.36 -34.65 28.21
N ILE A 12 34.25 -35.38 28.22
CA ILE A 12 33.45 -35.65 27.03
C ILE A 12 33.06 -34.26 26.53
N LEU A 13 33.61 -33.82 25.40
CA LEU A 13 33.04 -32.68 24.70
C LEU A 13 31.60 -33.08 24.36
N SER A 14 30.62 -32.49 25.05
CA SER A 14 29.22 -32.65 24.67
C SER A 14 29.09 -32.07 23.25
N PRO A 15 28.41 -32.77 22.32
CA PRO A 15 28.06 -32.18 21.04
C PRO A 15 27.24 -30.95 21.38
N CYS A 16 27.72 -29.74 21.01
CA CYS A 16 27.08 -28.46 21.28
C CYS A 16 25.59 -28.61 21.61
N GLU A 17 25.24 -28.54 22.91
CA GLU A 17 23.87 -28.33 23.34
C GLU A 17 23.50 -26.94 22.86
N LEU A 18 23.13 -26.86 21.58
CA LEU A 18 22.52 -25.68 21.02
C LEU A 18 21.13 -25.64 21.66
N ASP A 19 21.03 -24.98 22.82
CA ASP A 19 19.76 -24.66 23.46
C ASP A 19 19.01 -23.68 22.56
N ILE A 20 18.39 -24.22 21.50
CA ILE A 20 17.55 -23.46 20.59
C ILE A 20 16.34 -23.02 21.44
N PRO A 21 16.13 -21.72 21.66
CA PRO A 21 15.00 -21.26 22.44
C PRO A 21 13.73 -21.40 21.60
N TRP A 22 13.16 -22.62 21.57
CA TRP A 22 12.02 -23.00 20.75
C TRP A 22 10.81 -22.07 20.94
N HIS A 23 10.61 -21.53 22.14
CA HIS A 23 9.59 -20.52 22.42
C HIS A 23 9.86 -19.20 21.65
N LYS A 24 11.12 -18.73 21.59
CA LYS A 24 11.49 -17.54 20.81
C LYS A 24 11.37 -17.80 19.31
N LEU A 25 11.76 -18.99 18.84
CA LEU A 25 11.64 -19.38 17.43
C LEU A 25 10.17 -19.52 17.01
N LYS A 26 9.33 -20.15 17.82
CA LYS A 26 7.88 -20.28 17.60
C LYS A 26 7.20 -18.92 17.55
N ASN A 27 7.53 -18.02 18.49
CA ASN A 27 6.98 -16.67 18.51
C ASN A 27 7.42 -15.88 17.26
N ARG A 28 8.70 -15.96 16.87
CA ARG A 28 9.19 -15.34 15.63
C ARG A 28 8.48 -15.89 14.39
N LEU A 29 8.30 -17.21 14.29
CA LEU A 29 7.53 -17.82 13.20
C LEU A 29 6.10 -17.31 13.14
N TYR A 30 5.43 -17.18 14.29
CA TYR A 30 4.08 -16.64 14.36
C TYR A 30 4.00 -15.19 13.87
N PHE A 31 4.93 -14.32 14.29
CA PHE A 31 5.02 -12.95 13.80
C PHE A 31 5.28 -12.89 12.29
N MET A 32 6.22 -13.70 11.77
CA MET A 32 6.49 -13.76 10.33
C MET A 32 5.27 -14.20 9.52
N LEU A 33 4.48 -15.16 10.00
CA LEU A 33 3.24 -15.58 9.33
C LEU A 33 2.19 -14.47 9.32
N ILE A 34 2.05 -13.71 10.40
CA ILE A 34 1.16 -12.55 10.46
C ILE A 34 1.61 -11.48 9.46
N GLU A 35 2.91 -11.15 9.43
CA GLU A 35 3.47 -10.16 8.50
C GLU A 35 3.22 -10.55 7.04
N VAL A 36 3.47 -11.82 6.68
CA VAL A 36 3.20 -12.33 5.32
C VAL A 36 1.71 -12.22 4.98
N GLN A 37 0.83 -12.57 5.92
CA GLN A 37 -0.62 -12.47 5.69
C GLN A 37 -1.06 -11.01 5.47
N LEU A 38 -0.53 -10.06 6.26
CA LEU A 38 -0.82 -8.64 6.10
C LEU A 38 -0.32 -8.12 4.75
N ILE A 39 0.89 -8.52 4.33
CA ILE A 39 1.45 -8.17 3.01
C ILE A 39 0.55 -8.69 1.88
N ILE A 40 0.09 -9.95 1.97
CA ILE A 40 -0.81 -10.54 0.96
C ILE A 40 -2.14 -9.77 0.87
N ILE A 41 -2.71 -9.38 2.01
CA ILE A 41 -3.95 -8.59 2.07
C ILE A 41 -3.74 -7.21 1.43
N ILE A 42 -2.66 -6.52 1.79
CA ILE A 42 -2.30 -5.21 1.23
C ILE A 42 -2.16 -5.32 -0.29
N ILE A 43 -1.34 -6.26 -0.78
CA ILE A 43 -1.11 -6.46 -2.22
C ILE A 43 -2.42 -6.74 -2.94
N SER A 44 -3.27 -7.60 -2.38
CA SER A 44 -4.56 -7.96 -2.97
C SER A 44 -5.51 -6.76 -3.07
N LEU A 45 -5.57 -5.92 -2.02
CA LEU A 45 -6.33 -4.67 -2.03
C LEU A 45 -5.84 -3.69 -3.10
N PHE A 46 -4.52 -3.54 -3.26
CA PHE A 46 -3.96 -2.66 -4.29
C PHE A 46 -4.17 -3.21 -5.71
N LEU A 47 -4.05 -4.52 -5.91
CA LEU A 47 -4.29 -5.17 -7.22
C LEU A 47 -5.76 -5.06 -7.65
N VAL A 48 -6.71 -5.20 -6.73
CA VAL A 48 -8.15 -5.13 -7.02
C VAL A 48 -8.67 -3.68 -7.01
N GLY A 49 -8.10 -2.83 -6.18
CA GLY A 49 -8.54 -1.45 -5.96
C GLY A 49 -8.07 -0.44 -6.99
N TYR A 50 -6.95 -0.71 -7.67
CA TYR A 50 -6.34 0.21 -8.64
C TYR A 50 -6.37 -0.20 -10.12
N PRO A 51 -7.28 -1.06 -10.63
CA PRO A 51 -7.42 -1.18 -12.07
C PRO A 51 -7.95 0.15 -12.63
N ASP A 52 -7.44 0.52 -13.81
CA ASP A 52 -7.80 1.81 -14.44
C ASP A 52 -9.30 2.01 -14.61
N ALA A 53 -10.06 0.94 -14.78
CA ALA A 53 -11.52 0.99 -14.88
C ALA A 53 -12.16 1.52 -13.58
N THR A 54 -11.71 1.04 -12.41
CA THR A 54 -12.19 1.49 -11.10
C THR A 54 -11.93 2.98 -10.90
N ARG A 55 -10.70 3.43 -11.20
CA ARG A 55 -10.33 4.85 -11.06
C ARG A 55 -11.14 5.75 -12.00
N LYS A 56 -11.32 5.34 -13.26
CA LYS A 56 -12.14 6.07 -14.22
C LYS A 56 -13.60 6.15 -13.80
N ALA A 57 -14.17 5.05 -13.29
CA ALA A 57 -15.54 5.03 -12.78
C ALA A 57 -15.72 5.99 -11.59
N LEU A 58 -14.79 5.98 -10.64
CA LEU A 58 -14.80 6.93 -9.51
C LEU A 58 -14.65 8.38 -9.98
N TRP A 59 -13.80 8.64 -10.97
CA TRP A 59 -13.58 9.97 -11.51
C TRP A 59 -14.84 10.50 -12.23
N GLU A 60 -15.42 9.68 -13.10
CA GLU A 60 -16.62 9.99 -13.86
C GLU A 60 -17.82 10.24 -12.95
N GLU A 61 -18.04 9.37 -11.98
CA GLU A 61 -19.20 9.49 -11.08
C GLU A 61 -19.08 10.71 -10.15
N GLY A 62 -17.88 10.99 -9.64
CA GLY A 62 -17.64 12.21 -8.87
C GLY A 62 -17.80 13.47 -9.72
N GLY A 63 -17.42 13.41 -11.00
CA GLY A 63 -17.66 14.49 -11.97
C GLY A 63 -19.15 14.74 -12.23
N GLN A 64 -19.93 13.67 -12.38
CA GLN A 64 -21.39 13.76 -12.55
C GLN A 64 -22.10 14.38 -11.34
N HIS A 65 -21.56 14.18 -10.14
CA HIS A 65 -22.06 14.81 -8.92
C HIS A 65 -21.49 16.22 -8.67
N GLY A 66 -20.57 16.70 -9.52
CA GLY A 66 -19.90 17.99 -9.35
C GLY A 66 -18.91 18.03 -8.19
N PHE A 67 -18.41 16.88 -7.73
CA PHE A 67 -17.44 16.80 -6.62
C PHE A 67 -15.99 16.99 -7.08
N ASN A 68 -15.71 16.78 -8.37
CA ASN A 68 -14.39 16.91 -8.99
C ASN A 68 -14.55 17.16 -10.49
N SER A 69 -13.43 17.29 -11.21
CA SER A 69 -13.47 17.45 -12.67
C SER A 69 -14.15 16.26 -13.35
N ASP A 70 -14.93 16.47 -14.40
CA ASP A 70 -15.54 15.38 -15.17
C ASP A 70 -14.64 14.95 -16.34
N PRO A 71 -14.19 13.68 -16.43
CA PRO A 71 -13.39 13.20 -17.56
C PRO A 71 -14.10 13.34 -18.91
N LYS A 72 -15.44 13.34 -18.96
CA LYS A 72 -16.23 13.51 -20.19
C LYS A 72 -16.11 14.90 -20.79
N MET A 73 -15.81 15.92 -19.97
CA MET A 73 -15.62 17.29 -20.46
C MET A 73 -14.46 17.38 -21.46
N ARG A 74 -13.50 16.45 -21.44
CA ARG A 74 -12.42 16.40 -22.45
C ARG A 74 -12.94 16.28 -23.88
N ILE A 75 -14.06 15.58 -24.09
CA ILE A 75 -14.68 15.48 -25.42
C ILE A 75 -15.12 16.85 -25.91
N TYR A 76 -15.65 17.70 -25.02
CA TYR A 76 -16.01 19.08 -25.34
C TYR A 76 -14.78 19.91 -25.74
N PHE A 77 -13.66 19.78 -25.01
CA PHE A 77 -12.41 20.46 -25.39
C PHE A 77 -11.94 20.05 -26.79
N TYR A 78 -11.90 18.75 -27.09
CA TYR A 78 -11.50 18.27 -28.41
C TYR A 78 -12.44 18.73 -29.53
N ALA A 79 -13.75 18.73 -29.29
CA ALA A 79 -14.75 19.19 -30.26
C ALA A 79 -14.62 20.70 -30.58
N ASN A 80 -14.11 21.49 -29.63
CA ASN A 80 -13.89 22.93 -29.80
C ASN A 80 -12.44 23.30 -30.16
N TYR A 81 -11.61 22.32 -30.54
CA TYR A 81 -10.19 22.52 -30.85
C TYR A 81 -9.38 23.16 -29.69
N LEU A 82 -9.85 22.97 -28.45
CA LEU A 82 -9.18 23.43 -27.25
C LEU A 82 -8.31 22.31 -26.65
N GLN A 83 -7.22 22.69 -25.99
CA GLN A 83 -6.42 21.74 -25.22
C GLN A 83 -7.12 21.43 -23.90
N PRO A 84 -7.42 20.14 -23.60
CA PRO A 84 -8.02 19.78 -22.32
C PRO A 84 -7.02 19.96 -21.17
N PRO A 85 -7.50 20.22 -19.95
CA PRO A 85 -6.63 20.31 -18.78
C PRO A 85 -5.91 18.98 -18.53
N GLU A 86 -4.75 19.05 -17.87
CA GLU A 86 -3.98 17.87 -17.48
C GLU A 86 -4.83 16.94 -16.60
N ILE A 87 -4.58 15.62 -16.67
CA ILE A 87 -5.25 14.65 -15.81
C ILE A 87 -4.71 14.83 -14.39
N PRO A 88 -5.57 15.10 -13.38
CA PRO A 88 -5.15 15.18 -11.99
C PRO A 88 -4.39 13.94 -11.56
N PHE A 89 -3.39 14.11 -10.68
CA PHE A 89 -2.52 13.00 -10.28
C PHE A 89 -3.31 11.81 -9.69
N ILE A 90 -4.39 12.08 -8.94
CA ILE A 90 -5.27 11.05 -8.38
C ILE A 90 -5.90 10.17 -9.45
N TRP A 91 -6.26 10.76 -10.59
CA TRP A 91 -6.94 10.08 -11.69
C TRP A 91 -5.96 9.55 -12.76
N SER A 92 -4.66 9.75 -12.55
CA SER A 92 -3.60 9.35 -13.48
C SER A 92 -3.15 7.89 -13.28
N ARG A 93 -2.67 7.26 -14.36
CA ARG A 93 -2.07 5.90 -14.31
C ARG A 93 -0.73 5.86 -13.57
N ARG A 94 -0.11 7.02 -13.31
CA ARG A 94 1.27 7.12 -12.79
C ARG A 94 1.43 6.69 -11.32
N GLN A 95 0.34 6.37 -10.62
CA GLN A 95 0.39 5.85 -9.25
C GLN A 95 0.91 4.40 -9.15
N LEU A 96 0.96 3.65 -10.26
CA LEU A 96 1.21 2.20 -10.27
C LEU A 96 2.67 1.76 -10.03
N ILE A 97 3.66 2.68 -9.97
CA ILE A 97 5.09 2.32 -9.95
C ILE A 97 5.70 2.29 -8.53
N ALA A 98 4.92 2.47 -7.45
CA ALA A 98 5.48 2.51 -6.09
C ALA A 98 5.50 1.18 -5.32
N LEU A 99 4.93 0.08 -5.85
CA LEU A 99 4.74 -1.17 -5.09
C LEU A 99 5.59 -2.37 -5.57
N ALA A 100 6.66 -2.15 -6.34
CA ALA A 100 7.49 -3.23 -6.86
C ALA A 100 8.94 -3.19 -6.31
N THR A 101 9.31 -4.25 -5.58
CA THR A 101 10.66 -4.67 -5.09
C THR A 101 11.15 -3.93 -3.83
N SER A 102 11.75 -4.55 -2.79
CA SER A 102 12.46 -5.83 -2.68
C SER A 102 12.52 -6.37 -1.24
N ILE A 103 12.23 -7.66 -1.04
CA ILE A 103 12.66 -8.42 0.16
C ILE A 103 14.10 -8.87 -0.08
N SER A 104 15.07 -8.26 0.62
CA SER A 104 16.42 -8.82 0.81
C SER A 104 16.98 -8.36 2.15
N THR A 105 17.37 -9.33 2.98
CA THR A 105 17.62 -9.18 4.42
C THR A 105 19.02 -8.64 4.77
N ARG A 106 19.67 -7.83 3.93
CA ARG A 106 21.04 -7.33 4.19
C ARG A 106 21.30 -5.85 3.87
N THR A 107 20.27 -5.00 3.94
CA THR A 107 20.40 -3.55 3.68
C THR A 107 19.34 -2.74 4.45
N GLU A 108 19.17 -3.00 5.75
CA GLU A 108 18.04 -2.48 6.53
C GLU A 108 17.85 -0.95 6.45
N VAL A 109 18.91 -0.13 6.53
CA VAL A 109 18.74 1.35 6.55
C VAL A 109 18.42 1.95 5.17
N TYR A 110 19.07 1.48 4.10
CA TYR A 110 18.84 2.02 2.75
C TYR A 110 17.47 1.60 2.20
N LEU A 111 17.07 0.34 2.44
CA LEU A 111 15.78 -0.17 2.03
C LEU A 111 14.63 0.48 2.81
N LEU A 112 14.77 0.70 4.12
CA LEU A 112 13.75 1.41 4.90
C LEU A 112 13.56 2.85 4.41
N SER A 113 14.63 3.55 4.04
CA SER A 113 14.53 4.92 3.50
C SER A 113 13.80 4.96 2.15
N CYS A 114 14.09 4.01 1.24
CA CYS A 114 13.38 3.92 -0.04
C CYS A 114 11.92 3.49 0.15
N VAL A 115 11.66 2.51 1.02
CA VAL A 115 10.31 2.04 1.32
C VAL A 115 9.46 3.17 1.90
N LEU A 116 9.97 3.91 2.89
CA LEU A 116 9.27 5.05 3.48
C LEU A 116 8.96 6.13 2.43
N LEU A 117 9.91 6.44 1.53
CA LEU A 117 9.68 7.41 0.45
C LEU A 117 8.57 6.94 -0.50
N PHE A 118 8.60 5.69 -0.96
CA PHE A 118 7.53 5.13 -1.80
C PHE A 118 6.17 5.16 -1.10
N TRP A 119 6.19 4.90 0.20
CA TRP A 119 5.00 4.92 1.03
C TRP A 119 4.39 6.31 1.19
N VAL A 120 5.23 7.32 1.47
CA VAL A 120 4.82 8.72 1.50
C VAL A 120 4.27 9.15 0.15
N MET A 121 4.92 8.77 -0.96
CA MET A 121 4.43 9.06 -2.31
C MET A 121 3.08 8.39 -2.60
N SER A 122 2.86 7.17 -2.10
CA SER A 122 1.56 6.49 -2.17
C SER A 122 0.49 7.28 -1.39
N CYS A 123 0.78 7.69 -0.15
CA CYS A 123 -0.14 8.48 0.67
C CYS A 123 -0.50 9.82 -0.01
N ILE A 124 0.51 10.53 -0.55
CA ILE A 124 0.32 11.77 -1.31
C ILE A 124 -0.53 11.53 -2.56
N GLY A 125 -0.28 10.45 -3.31
CA GLY A 125 -1.04 10.12 -4.51
C GLY A 125 -2.50 9.84 -4.22
N GLN A 126 -2.78 9.02 -3.21
CA GLN A 126 -4.14 8.65 -2.80
C GLN A 126 -4.96 9.81 -2.23
N ARG A 127 -4.29 10.85 -1.73
CA ARG A 127 -4.91 12.08 -1.22
C ARG A 127 -4.76 13.28 -2.17
N SER A 128 -4.21 13.08 -3.37
CA SER A 128 -3.87 14.21 -4.24
C SER A 128 -5.14 14.96 -4.70
N PRO A 129 -5.06 16.29 -4.81
CA PRO A 129 -6.20 17.11 -5.21
C PRO A 129 -6.51 16.98 -6.70
N ASP A 130 -7.71 17.40 -7.06
CA ASP A 130 -8.13 17.68 -8.42
C ASP A 130 -8.57 19.15 -8.52
N TYR A 131 -7.76 19.95 -9.22
CA TYR A 131 -8.05 21.35 -9.54
C TYR A 131 -8.08 21.58 -11.06
N SER A 132 -8.27 20.52 -11.84
CA SER A 132 -8.28 20.62 -13.30
C SER A 132 -9.54 21.33 -13.83
N ASP A 133 -10.58 21.42 -13.01
CA ASP A 133 -11.80 22.16 -13.26
C ASP A 133 -11.98 23.28 -12.20
N PRO A 134 -11.87 24.57 -12.57
CA PRO A 134 -12.05 25.69 -11.64
C PRO A 134 -13.44 25.77 -11.03
N ASP A 135 -14.47 25.26 -11.72
CA ASP A 135 -15.86 25.29 -11.25
C ASP A 135 -16.14 24.16 -10.25
N HIS A 136 -15.37 23.07 -10.31
CA HIS A 136 -15.51 21.89 -9.44
C HIS A 136 -14.19 21.51 -8.75
N PRO A 137 -13.62 22.38 -7.90
CA PRO A 137 -12.34 22.12 -7.24
C PRO A 137 -12.49 21.07 -6.12
N SER A 138 -11.64 20.04 -6.17
CA SER A 138 -11.63 18.93 -5.20
C SER A 138 -10.29 18.89 -4.46
N ARG A 139 -10.25 19.43 -3.24
CA ARG A 139 -9.02 19.44 -2.41
C ARG A 139 -8.53 18.04 -2.03
N VAL A 140 -9.47 17.11 -1.89
CA VAL A 140 -9.21 15.68 -1.67
C VAL A 140 -10.15 14.90 -2.58
N PRO A 141 -9.84 13.66 -2.96
CA PRO A 141 -10.76 12.83 -3.73
C PRO A 141 -12.10 12.68 -3.02
N TRP A 142 -13.20 12.75 -3.77
CA TRP A 142 -14.55 12.86 -3.21
C TRP A 142 -14.95 11.67 -2.30
N TYR A 143 -14.41 10.48 -2.55
CA TYR A 143 -14.69 9.31 -1.74
C TYR A 143 -14.01 9.39 -0.35
N LEU A 144 -13.13 10.36 -0.09
CA LEU A 144 -12.52 10.58 1.23
C LEU A 144 -13.29 11.58 2.09
N ASN A 145 -14.14 12.43 1.51
CA ASN A 145 -14.98 13.39 2.25
C ASN A 145 -16.48 13.05 2.18
N HIS A 146 -16.88 12.04 1.40
CA HIS A 146 -18.26 11.57 1.30
C HIS A 146 -18.38 10.08 1.62
N SER A 147 -19.58 9.67 2.02
CA SER A 147 -19.92 8.25 2.19
C SER A 147 -20.09 7.54 0.85
N CYS A 148 -19.62 6.29 0.76
CA CYS A 148 -19.85 5.42 -0.40
C CYS A 148 -21.33 5.03 -0.61
N SER A 149 -22.25 5.44 0.26
CA SER A 149 -23.69 5.33 0.03
C SER A 149 -24.18 6.20 -1.13
N ILE A 150 -23.51 7.34 -1.38
CA ILE A 150 -23.79 8.24 -2.51
C ILE A 150 -23.37 7.59 -3.83
N ALA A 151 -22.42 6.65 -3.78
CA ALA A 151 -21.95 5.97 -4.97
C ALA A 151 -23.03 5.07 -5.59
N SER A 152 -23.05 4.98 -6.91
CA SER A 152 -23.85 4.03 -7.68
C SER A 152 -23.54 2.60 -7.27
N ARG A 153 -24.45 1.66 -7.57
CA ARG A 153 -24.25 0.24 -7.22
C ARG A 153 -22.99 -0.33 -7.86
N GLN A 154 -22.62 0.14 -9.03
CA GLN A 154 -21.48 -0.31 -9.82
C GLN A 154 -20.16 0.21 -9.23
N THR A 155 -20.13 1.46 -8.75
CA THR A 155 -18.91 2.12 -8.25
C THR A 155 -18.75 2.01 -6.74
N ARG A 156 -19.78 1.58 -6.01
CA ARG A 156 -19.74 1.49 -4.54
C ARG A 156 -18.62 0.60 -3.99
N ALA A 157 -18.38 -0.56 -4.61
CA ALA A 157 -17.28 -1.44 -4.21
C ALA A 157 -15.92 -0.75 -4.38
N ALA A 158 -15.73 -0.08 -5.52
CA ALA A 158 -14.55 0.73 -5.81
C ALA A 158 -14.33 1.85 -4.78
N CYS A 159 -15.40 2.54 -4.37
CA CYS A 159 -15.34 3.58 -3.34
C CYS A 159 -14.84 3.01 -2.00
N TYR A 160 -15.41 1.88 -1.55
CA TYR A 160 -14.94 1.25 -0.30
C TYR A 160 -13.50 0.78 -0.41
N VAL A 161 -13.10 0.19 -1.53
CA VAL A 161 -11.71 -0.23 -1.69
C VAL A 161 -10.77 0.98 -1.65
N ALA A 162 -11.10 2.09 -2.31
CA ALA A 162 -10.29 3.31 -2.27
C ALA A 162 -10.17 3.91 -0.85
N GLN A 163 -11.28 3.95 -0.10
CA GLN A 163 -11.27 4.39 1.31
C GLN A 163 -10.41 3.48 2.19
N ASN A 164 -10.57 2.15 2.06
CA ASN A 164 -9.83 1.19 2.86
C ASN A 164 -8.34 1.18 2.48
N SER A 165 -7.99 1.28 1.20
CA SER A 165 -6.60 1.41 0.75
C SER A 165 -5.94 2.65 1.33
N TYR A 166 -6.63 3.79 1.34
CA TYR A 166 -6.10 5.01 1.96
C TYR A 166 -5.96 4.88 3.48
N ALA A 167 -6.96 4.31 4.16
CA ALA A 167 -6.90 4.09 5.60
C ALA A 167 -5.76 3.14 6.00
N LEU A 168 -5.60 2.04 5.25
CA LEU A 168 -4.50 1.09 5.40
C LEU A 168 -3.16 1.76 5.17
N THR A 169 -3.14 2.70 4.20
CA THR A 169 -1.99 3.55 3.98
C THR A 169 -1.74 4.38 5.26
N VAL A 170 -2.66 5.20 5.73
CA VAL A 170 -2.38 6.00 6.95
C VAL A 170 -1.97 5.17 8.19
N VAL A 171 -2.48 3.95 8.37
CA VAL A 171 -2.16 3.07 9.51
C VAL A 171 -0.78 2.42 9.44
N PHE A 172 -0.31 2.04 8.25
CA PHE A 172 1.00 1.39 8.08
C PHE A 172 2.14 2.36 7.73
N MET A 173 1.86 3.67 7.73
CA MET A 173 2.86 4.73 7.68
C MET A 173 3.58 4.88 9.02
#